data_AF-A0A0F9LFQ4-F1
#
_entry.id   AF-A0A0F9LFQ4-F1
#
_cell.length_a   1.000
_cell.length_b   1.000
_cell.length_c   1.000
_cell.angle_alpha   90.00
_cell.angle_beta   90.00
_cell.angle_gamma   90.00
#
_symmetry.space_group_name_H-M   'P 1'
#
loop_
_entity.id
_entity.type
_entity.pdbx_description
1 polymer ?
#
loop_
_entity_poly.entity_id
_entity_poly.type
_entity_poly.pdbx_seq_one_letter_code
_entity_poly.pdbx_strand_id
1 'polypeptide(L)'
;MTASLNWGWPLGVFTLEQLPFVRAYNNPSTSELIGAGAASLEVLGGLAVMVILTWFGWWRPLWRNWLTSTDHKRIGIMYIVLSL
;
A
#
# COMPACT_ATOMS: atom_id res chain seq x y z
N MET A 1 -11.37 -10.10 22.76
CA MET A 1 -11.07 -9.95 24.20
C MET A 1 -9.72 -9.25 24.31
N THR A 2 -9.71 -8.08 24.97
CA THR A 2 -8.56 -7.32 25.50
C THR A 2 -7.26 -7.34 24.68
N ALA A 3 -7.02 -6.30 23.89
CA ALA A 3 -5.66 -5.87 23.60
C ALA A 3 -5.02 -5.45 24.93
N SER A 4 -4.31 -6.38 25.59
CA SER A 4 -3.48 -6.03 26.73
C SER A 4 -2.40 -5.10 26.20
N LEU A 5 -2.42 -3.89 26.70
CA LEU A 5 -1.58 -2.76 26.32
C LEU A 5 -0.14 -3.06 26.77
N ASN A 6 0.56 -3.92 26.05
CA ASN A 6 1.91 -4.37 26.38
C ASN A 6 2.93 -3.32 25.92
N TRP A 7 3.01 -2.21 26.67
CA TRP A 7 3.94 -1.08 26.45
C TRP A 7 5.43 -1.43 26.67
N GLY A 8 5.79 -2.70 26.87
CA GLY A 8 7.14 -3.13 27.21
C GLY A 8 8.02 -3.53 26.02
N TRP A 9 7.50 -3.58 24.79
CA TRP A 9 8.24 -4.09 23.63
C TRP A 9 8.41 -3.01 22.55
N PRO A 10 9.62 -2.80 21.99
CA PRO A 10 9.86 -1.77 20.97
C PRO A 10 9.09 -1.97 19.66
N LEU A 11 8.58 -3.17 19.37
CA LEU A 11 7.80 -3.43 18.15
C LEU A 11 6.28 -3.31 18.34
N GLY A 12 5.78 -3.14 19.57
CA GLY A 12 4.33 -3.00 19.80
C GLY A 12 3.47 -4.15 19.21
N VAL A 13 2.16 -3.91 19.15
CA VAL A 13 1.12 -4.87 18.77
C VAL A 13 1.17 -5.12 17.25
N PHE A 14 2.14 -5.86 16.70
CA PHE A 14 2.06 -6.39 15.33
C PHE A 14 1.73 -7.88 15.38
N THR A 15 0.43 -8.18 15.41
CA THR A 15 -0.06 -9.56 15.33
C THR A 15 -0.57 -9.83 13.92
N LEU A 16 -0.34 -11.03 13.39
CA LEU A 16 -0.83 -11.44 12.06
C LEU A 16 -2.35 -11.30 11.91
N GLU A 17 -3.09 -11.29 13.01
CA GLU A 17 -4.51 -10.96 13.11
C GLU A 17 -4.86 -9.52 12.73
N GLN A 18 -3.90 -8.66 12.42
CA GLN A 18 -4.17 -7.29 11.93
C GLN A 18 -4.20 -7.23 10.41
N LEU A 19 -3.68 -8.27 9.76
CA LEU A 19 -3.79 -8.39 8.33
C LEU A 19 -5.27 -8.59 7.99
N PRO A 20 -5.81 -7.80 7.06
CA PRO A 20 -7.23 -7.85 6.73
C PRO A 20 -7.64 -9.25 6.21
N PHE A 21 -6.73 -9.95 5.55
CA PHE A 21 -6.94 -11.33 5.07
C PHE A 21 -7.07 -12.36 6.20
N VAL A 22 -6.29 -12.20 7.29
CA VAL A 22 -6.30 -13.13 8.43
C VAL A 22 -7.55 -12.91 9.27
N ARG A 23 -7.98 -11.66 9.44
CA ARG A 23 -9.25 -11.37 10.12
C ARG A 23 -10.47 -11.89 9.37
N ALA A 24 -10.50 -11.70 8.05
CA ALA A 24 -11.59 -12.22 7.23
C ALA A 24 -11.72 -13.75 7.31
N TYR A 25 -10.60 -14.47 7.50
CA TYR A 25 -10.62 -15.92 7.66
C TYR A 25 -11.09 -16.37 9.06
N ASN A 26 -10.65 -15.69 10.13
CA ASN A 26 -10.97 -16.09 11.51
C ASN A 26 -12.38 -15.66 11.95
N ASN A 27 -12.86 -14.51 11.47
CA ASN A 27 -14.18 -13.95 11.82
C ASN A 27 -14.83 -13.31 10.59
N PRO A 28 -15.54 -14.09 9.73
CA PRO A 28 -16.17 -13.58 8.53
C PRO A 28 -17.45 -12.80 8.86
N SER A 29 -17.29 -11.55 9.29
CA SER A 29 -18.37 -10.56 9.36
C SER A 29 -18.41 -9.73 8.07
N THR A 30 -19.56 -9.12 7.76
CA THR A 30 -19.71 -8.29 6.55
C THR A 30 -18.66 -7.18 6.48
N SER A 31 -18.32 -6.56 7.61
CA SER A 31 -17.32 -5.47 7.67
C SER A 31 -15.89 -5.96 7.41
N GLU A 32 -15.50 -7.10 7.97
CA GLU A 32 -14.16 -7.68 7.79
C GLU A 32 -13.96 -8.16 6.35
N LEU A 33 -15.01 -8.70 5.71
CA LEU A 33 -14.97 -9.09 4.29
C LEU A 33 -14.81 -7.88 3.37
N ILE A 34 -15.47 -6.75 3.66
CA ILE A 34 -15.27 -5.51 2.91
C ILE A 34 -13.84 -5.00 3.06
N GLY A 35 -13.29 -5.03 4.28
CA GLY A 35 -11.91 -4.64 4.54
C GLY A 35 -10.88 -5.50 3.80
N ALA A 36 -11.06 -6.83 3.79
CA ALA A 36 -10.21 -7.74 3.02
C ALA A 36 -10.38 -7.58 1.50
N GLY A 37 -11.59 -7.28 1.04
CA GLY A 37 -11.87 -6.96 -0.36
C GLY A 37 -11.15 -5.68 -0.82
N ALA A 38 -11.22 -4.61 -0.03
CA ALA A 38 -10.51 -3.37 -0.32
C ALA A 38 -8.98 -3.60 -0.35
N ALA A 39 -8.44 -4.24 0.68
CA ALA A 39 -7.01 -4.53 0.78
C ALA A 39 -6.49 -5.39 -0.37
N SER A 40 -7.26 -6.38 -0.82
CA SER A 40 -6.88 -7.20 -1.98
C SER A 40 -6.87 -6.38 -3.27
N LEU A 41 -7.87 -5.52 -3.48
CA LEU A 41 -7.92 -4.65 -4.67
C LEU A 41 -6.75 -3.68 -4.72
N GLU A 42 -6.37 -3.07 -3.60
CA GLU A 42 -5.23 -2.15 -3.53
C GLU A 42 -3.91 -2.85 -3.87
N VAL A 43 -3.69 -4.03 -3.29
CA VAL A 43 -2.50 -4.85 -3.57
C VAL A 43 -2.47 -5.27 -5.04
N LEU A 44 -3.60 -5.72 -5.59
CA LEU A 44 -3.70 -6.11 -7.00
C LEU A 44 -3.50 -4.92 -7.94
N GLY A 45 -4.04 -3.75 -7.60
CA GLY A 45 -3.85 -2.52 -8.36
C GLY A 45 -2.38 -2.11 -8.40
N GLY A 46 -1.69 -2.11 -7.26
CA GLY A 46 -0.26 -1.84 -7.19
C GLY A 46 0.58 -2.84 -7.98
N LEU A 47 0.25 -4.14 -7.88
CA LEU A 47 0.88 -5.19 -8.67
C LEU A 47 0.66 -5.01 -10.18
N ALA A 48 -0.55 -4.67 -10.60
CA ALA A 48 -0.86 -4.42 -12.00
C ALA A 48 -0.02 -3.28 -12.57
N VAL A 49 0.10 -2.16 -11.86
CA VAL A 49 0.95 -1.04 -12.26
C VAL A 49 2.42 -1.46 -12.35
N MET A 50 2.93 -2.23 -11.37
CA MET A 50 4.30 -2.74 -11.40
C MET A 50 4.56 -3.66 -12.60
N VAL A 51 3.63 -4.55 -12.92
CA VAL A 51 3.73 -5.47 -14.07
C VAL A 51 3.74 -4.66 -15.38
N ILE A 52 2.83 -3.70 -15.52
CA ILE A 52 2.75 -2.82 -16.70
C ILE A 52 4.07 -2.05 -16.88
N LEU A 53 4.58 -1.41 -15.82
CA LEU A 53 5.85 -0.68 -15.87
C LEU A 53 7.04 -1.57 -16.24
N THR A 54 7.05 -2.81 -15.74
CA THR A 54 8.09 -3.79 -16.03
C THR A 54 8.02 -4.29 -17.46
N TRP A 55 6.81 -4.55 -17.98
CA TRP A 55 6.62 -5.02 -19.35
C TRP A 55 6.99 -3.96 -20.40
N PHE A 56 6.62 -2.69 -20.17
CA PHE A 56 6.99 -1.59 -21.06
C PHE A 56 8.43 -1.07 -20.84
N GLY A 57 9.15 -1.55 -19.82
CA GLY A 57 10.52 -1.13 -19.52
C GLY A 57 10.63 0.34 -19.10
N TRP A 58 9.56 0.94 -18.60
CA TRP A 58 9.49 2.37 -18.27
C TRP A 58 10.14 2.76 -16.94
N TRP A 59 10.75 1.81 -16.25
CA TRP A 59 11.57 2.05 -15.06
C TRP A 59 12.67 3.09 -15.28
N ARG A 60 13.37 3.04 -16.42
CA ARG A 60 14.47 3.97 -16.72
C ARG A 60 13.98 5.41 -16.94
N PRO A 61 12.95 5.68 -17.78
CA PRO A 61 12.32 7.00 -17.87
C PRO A 61 11.73 7.49 -16.55
N LEU A 62 11.03 6.63 -15.80
CA LEU A 62 10.41 7.01 -14.53
C LEU A 62 11.48 7.49 -13.54
N TRP A 63 12.60 6.77 -13.45
CA TRP A 63 13.70 7.14 -12.57
C TRP A 63 14.39 8.43 -13.03
N ARG A 64 14.92 8.46 -14.26
CA ARG A 64 15.76 9.59 -14.74
C ARG A 64 15.00 10.87 -15.01
N ASN A 65 13.76 10.78 -15.50
CA ASN A 65 13.02 11.93 -16.00
C ASN A 65 11.99 12.47 -15.01
N TRP A 66 11.61 11.68 -13.99
CA TRP A 66 10.59 12.08 -13.01
C TRP A 66 11.16 12.04 -11.60
N LEU A 67 11.46 10.86 -11.06
CA LEU A 67 11.85 10.71 -9.65
C LEU A 67 13.11 11.50 -9.28
N THR A 68 14.14 11.48 -10.13
CA THR A 68 15.39 12.23 -9.90
C THR A 68 15.43 13.58 -10.64
N SER A 69 14.29 14.07 -11.12
CA SER A 69 14.23 15.35 -11.84
C SER A 69 14.34 16.53 -10.88
N THR A 70 15.22 17.48 -11.20
CA THR A 70 15.35 18.76 -10.48
C THR A 70 14.51 19.89 -11.08
N ASP A 71 13.76 19.61 -12.15
CA ASP A 71 12.87 20.58 -12.79
C ASP A 71 11.65 20.87 -11.89
N HIS A 72 11.50 22.14 -11.48
CA HIS A 72 10.42 22.62 -10.62
C HIS A 72 9.02 22.39 -11.20
N LYS A 73 8.87 22.33 -12.53
CA LYS A 73 7.58 22.03 -13.18
C LYS A 73 7.20 20.57 -12.98
N ARG A 74 8.17 19.65 -13.12
CA ARG A 74 7.94 18.21 -12.95
C ARG A 74 7.69 17.85 -11.50
N ILE A 75 8.45 18.44 -10.58
CA ILE A 75 8.20 18.31 -9.13
C ILE A 75 6.80 18.80 -8.79
N GLY A 76 6.36 19.94 -9.34
CA GLY A 76 5.00 20.46 -9.16
C GLY A 76 3.92 19.45 -9.58
N ILE A 77 4.07 18.81 -10.76
CA ILE A 77 3.13 17.79 -11.24
C ILE A 77 3.11 16.58 -10.30
N MET A 78 4.28 16.11 -9.83
CA MET A 78 4.35 14.98 -8.89
C MET A 78 3.60 15.25 -7.58
N TYR A 79 3.68 16.47 -7.04
CA TYR A 79 2.94 16.86 -5.83
C TYR A 79 1.42 16.88 -6.04
N ILE A 80 0.96 17.35 -7.20
CA ILE A 80 -0.48 17.36 -7.53
C ILE A 80 -1.00 15.93 -7.60
N VAL A 81 -0.25 15.03 -8.25
CA VAL A 81 -0.60 13.61 -8.35
C VAL A 81 -0.63 12.93 -6.98
N LEU A 82 0.30 13.26 -6.08
CA LEU A 82 0.31 12.70 -4.72
C LEU A 82 -0.83 13.23 -3.84
N SER A 83 -1.27 14.46 -4.10
CA SER A 83 -2.37 15.08 -3.34
C SER A 83 -3.75 14.61 -3.78
N LEU A 84 -3.84 13.93 -4.93
CA LEU A 84 -5.06 13.38 -5.51
C LEU A 84 -5.32 11.97 -4.97
#